data_AF-A0A1W9PCZ0-F1
#
_entry.id   AF-A0A1W9PCZ0-F1
#
_cell.length_a   1.000
_cell.length_b   1.000
_cell.length_c   1.000
_cell.angle_alpha   90.00
_cell.angle_beta   90.00
_cell.angle_gamma   90.00
#
_symmetry.space_group_name_H-M   'P 1'
#
loop_
_entity.id
_entity.type
_entity.pdbx_description
1 polymer ?
#
loop_
_entity_poly.entity_id
_entity_poly.type
_entity_poly.pdbx_seq_one_letter_code
_entity_poly.pdbx_strand_id
1 'polypeptide(L)'
;MVEALIKQFFSHNKVGLAKLITLIENDALESEEIIHRIYPKMRNSPRIGFTGPPGIGKSTLLEKVILELRKRNKTVAVVGVDPTSPFTGGAILGDRIRMSKVYLDDGVFIRSMASRGSLGGIAEKTKSVS
;
A
#
# COMPACT_ATOMS: atom_id res chain seq x y z
N MET A 1 -18.85 -11.40 -6.94
CA MET A 1 -18.36 -10.23 -6.17
C MET A 1 -16.96 -9.80 -6.61
N VAL A 2 -15.98 -10.70 -6.63
CA VAL A 2 -14.58 -10.46 -7.06
C VAL A 2 -14.49 -9.80 -8.45
N GLU A 3 -15.23 -10.29 -9.44
CA GLU A 3 -15.20 -9.74 -10.80
C GLU A 3 -15.58 -8.25 -10.87
N ALA A 4 -16.57 -7.82 -10.09
CA ALA A 4 -16.98 -6.42 -10.03
C ALA A 4 -15.88 -5.54 -9.42
N LEU A 5 -15.18 -6.03 -8.39
CA LEU A 5 -14.05 -5.35 -7.78
C LEU A 5 -12.86 -5.24 -8.74
N ILE A 6 -12.58 -6.30 -9.52
CA ILE A 6 -11.55 -6.28 -10.56
C ILE A 6 -11.89 -5.25 -11.65
N LYS A 7 -13.16 -5.17 -12.09
CA LYS A 7 -13.61 -4.13 -13.03
C LYS A 7 -13.40 -2.72 -12.47
N GLN A 8 -13.74 -2.50 -11.20
CA GLN A 8 -13.49 -1.23 -10.51
C GLN A 8 -11.99 -0.89 -10.41
N PHE A 9 -11.13 -1.88 -10.17
CA PHE A 9 -9.69 -1.68 -10.14
C PHE A 9 -9.15 -1.17 -11.48
N PHE A 10 -9.57 -1.79 -12.59
CA PHE A 10 -9.15 -1.36 -13.93
C PHE A 10 -9.75 -0.01 -14.35
N SER A 11 -10.83 0.45 -13.72
CA SER A 11 -11.35 1.81 -13.87
C SER A 11 -10.69 2.84 -12.95
N HIS A 12 -9.56 2.51 -12.32
CA HIS A 12 -8.81 3.37 -11.40
C HIS A 12 -9.60 3.81 -10.15
N ASN A 13 -10.58 2.99 -9.74
CA ASN A 13 -11.39 3.29 -8.57
C ASN A 13 -10.65 2.94 -7.26
N LYS A 14 -10.32 3.96 -6.46
CA LYS A 14 -9.62 3.80 -5.17
C LYS A 14 -10.35 2.90 -4.16
N VAL A 15 -11.70 2.93 -4.16
CA VAL A 15 -12.52 2.08 -3.27
C VAL A 15 -12.43 0.61 -3.71
N GLY A 16 -12.49 0.35 -5.01
CA GLY A 16 -12.29 -0.99 -5.57
C GLY A 16 -10.91 -1.56 -5.21
N LEU A 17 -9.86 -0.75 -5.37
CA LEU A 17 -8.50 -1.10 -4.96
C LEU A 17 -8.41 -1.42 -3.45
N ALA A 18 -8.96 -0.55 -2.60
CA ALA A 18 -8.91 -0.74 -1.15
C ALA A 18 -9.60 -2.06 -0.72
N LYS A 19 -10.76 -2.38 -1.31
CA LYS A 19 -11.50 -3.62 -1.07
C LYS A 19 -10.75 -4.86 -1.54
N LEU A 20 -10.14 -4.82 -2.74
CA LEU A 20 -9.34 -5.94 -3.25
C LEU A 20 -8.16 -6.26 -2.35
N ILE A 21 -7.41 -5.24 -1.89
CA ILE A 21 -6.28 -5.48 -1.00
C ILE A 21 -6.78 -6.07 0.34
N THR A 22 -7.91 -5.61 0.87
CA THR A 22 -8.51 -6.21 2.09
C THR A 22 -8.91 -7.67 1.87
N LEU A 23 -9.39 -8.01 0.68
CA LEU A 23 -9.75 -9.38 0.33
C LEU A 23 -8.51 -10.28 0.25
N ILE A 24 -7.47 -9.83 -0.47
CA ILE A 24 -6.16 -10.48 -0.56
C ILE A 24 -5.52 -10.69 0.82
N GLU A 25 -5.71 -9.73 1.74
CA GLU A 25 -5.20 -9.81 3.10
C GLU A 25 -5.93 -10.87 3.94
N ASN A 26 -7.22 -11.12 3.73
CA ASN A 26 -8.04 -11.93 4.64
C ASN A 26 -8.43 -13.32 4.13
N ASP A 27 -8.39 -13.55 2.81
CA ASP A 27 -8.80 -14.82 2.20
C ASP A 27 -7.69 -15.36 1.27
N ALA A 28 -7.19 -16.55 1.59
CA ALA A 28 -6.10 -17.17 0.84
C ALA A 28 -6.53 -17.71 -0.54
N LEU A 29 -7.77 -18.19 -0.67
CA LEU A 29 -8.26 -18.80 -1.90
C LEU A 29 -8.62 -17.74 -2.94
N GLU A 30 -9.35 -16.70 -2.52
CA GLU A 30 -9.70 -15.60 -3.43
C GLU A 30 -8.46 -14.77 -3.81
N SER A 31 -7.44 -14.70 -2.93
CA SER A 31 -6.18 -14.00 -3.20
C SER A 31 -5.48 -14.53 -4.45
N GLU A 32 -5.45 -15.85 -4.66
CA GLU A 32 -4.73 -16.45 -5.78
C GLU A 32 -5.40 -16.09 -7.12
N GLU A 33 -6.73 -16.22 -7.20
CA GLU A 33 -7.51 -15.86 -8.39
C GLU A 33 -7.31 -14.38 -8.75
N ILE A 34 -7.40 -13.49 -7.75
CA ILE A 34 -7.26 -12.04 -7.93
C ILE A 34 -5.88 -11.70 -8.48
N ILE A 35 -4.81 -12.24 -7.86
CA ILE A 35 -3.43 -11.98 -8.27
C ILE A 35 -3.21 -12.47 -9.70
N HIS A 36 -3.63 -13.70 -10.03
CA HIS A 36 -3.48 -14.27 -11.38
C HIS A 36 -4.16 -13.41 -12.46
N ARG A 37 -5.30 -12.79 -12.15
CA ARG A 37 -6.03 -11.95 -13.11
C ARG A 37 -5.47 -10.54 -13.27
N ILE A 38 -4.86 -9.99 -12.21
CA ILE A 38 -4.36 -8.62 -12.20
C ILE A 38 -2.90 -8.56 -12.67
N TYR A 39 -2.05 -9.46 -12.17
CA TYR A 39 -0.59 -9.41 -12.35
C TYR A 39 -0.14 -9.30 -13.82
N PRO A 40 -0.71 -10.06 -14.78
CA PRO A 40 -0.32 -9.97 -16.20
C PRO A 40 -0.59 -8.61 -16.85
N LYS A 41 -1.48 -7.80 -16.26
CA LYS A 41 -1.89 -6.49 -16.78
C LYS A 41 -1.16 -5.34 -16.07
N MET A 42 -0.31 -5.65 -15.10
CA MET A 42 0.43 -4.64 -14.35
C MET A 42 1.59 -4.11 -15.17
N ARG A 43 1.77 -2.78 -15.12
CA ARG A 43 2.97 -2.14 -15.66
C ARG A 43 4.11 -2.26 -14.67
N ASN A 44 5.34 -2.29 -15.17
CA ASN A 44 6.50 -2.20 -14.31
C ASN A 44 6.52 -0.81 -13.64
N SER A 45 6.39 -0.79 -12.31
CA SER A 45 6.43 0.43 -11.51
C SER A 45 7.65 0.37 -10.59
N PRO A 46 8.50 1.41 -10.56
CA PRO A 46 9.58 1.49 -9.59
C PRO A 46 9.05 1.35 -8.15
N ARG A 47 9.77 0.58 -7.33
CA ARG A 47 9.48 0.36 -5.91
C ARG A 47 10.66 0.87 -5.10
N ILE A 48 10.40 1.77 -4.15
CA ILE A 48 11.43 2.40 -3.32
C ILE A 48 11.06 2.17 -1.85
N GLY A 49 11.97 1.57 -1.08
CA GLY A 49 11.80 1.35 0.36
C GLY A 49 12.40 2.50 1.17
N PHE A 50 11.68 2.96 2.19
CA PHE A 50 12.16 3.96 3.15
C PHE A 50 12.19 3.33 4.54
N THR A 51 13.36 3.34 5.18
CA THR A 51 13.57 2.79 6.52
C THR A 51 14.42 3.72 7.37
N GLY A 52 14.45 3.49 8.68
CA GLY A 52 15.16 4.31 9.64
C GLY A 52 14.43 4.44 10.98
N PRO A 53 15.13 4.84 12.04
CA PRO A 53 14.59 4.88 13.40
C PRO A 53 13.35 5.79 13.53
N PRO A 54 12.54 5.62 14.58
CA PRO A 54 11.46 6.56 14.91
C PRO A 54 12.02 7.98 15.05
N GLY A 55 11.30 8.98 14.54
CA GLY A 55 11.69 10.39 14.68
C GLY A 55 12.74 10.94 13.70
N ILE A 56 13.40 10.11 12.88
CA ILE A 56 14.42 10.56 11.91
C ILE A 56 13.87 11.43 10.74
N GLY A 57 12.55 11.63 10.67
CA GLY A 57 11.92 12.44 9.63
C GLY A 57 11.54 11.69 8.35
N LYS A 58 11.42 10.35 8.38
CA LYS A 58 10.99 9.54 7.22
C LYS A 58 9.70 10.06 6.57
N SER A 59 8.65 10.29 7.37
CA SER A 59 7.35 10.74 6.85
C SER A 59 7.46 12.14 6.21
N THR A 60 8.32 13.02 6.74
CA THR A 60 8.61 14.33 6.13
C THR A 60 9.36 14.20 4.80
N LEU A 61 10.34 13.30 4.71
CA LEU A 61 11.04 13.02 3.45
C LEU A 61 10.08 12.42 2.42
N LEU A 62 9.29 11.43 2.82
CA LEU A 62 8.26 10.79 1.98
C LEU A 62 7.29 11.84 1.41
N GLU A 63 6.76 12.74 2.25
CA GLU A 63 5.86 13.81 1.80
C GLU A 63 6.50 14.67 0.70
N LYS A 64 7.77 15.10 0.88
CA LYS A 64 8.49 15.90 -0.12
C LYS A 64 8.72 15.13 -1.43
N VAL A 65 9.09 13.84 -1.34
CA VAL A 65 9.28 12.98 -2.52
C VAL A 65 7.96 12.83 -3.28
N ILE A 66 6.85 12.58 -2.58
CA ILE A 66 5.53 12.46 -3.18
C ILE A 66 5.17 13.76 -3.90
N LEU A 67 5.29 14.92 -3.23
CA LEU A 67 5.00 16.22 -3.84
C LEU A 67 5.80 16.46 -5.13
N GLU A 68 7.09 16.09 -5.15
CA GLU A 68 7.92 16.24 -6.34
C GLU A 68 7.50 15.30 -7.49
N LEU A 69 7.11 14.06 -7.19
CA LEU A 69 6.57 13.13 -8.18
C LEU A 69 5.22 13.61 -8.72
N ARG A 70 4.37 14.19 -7.86
CA ARG A 70 3.08 14.76 -8.23
C ARG A 70 3.21 15.98 -9.14
N LYS A 71 4.19 16.87 -8.90
CA LYS A 71 4.52 17.96 -9.83
C LYS A 71 4.89 17.48 -11.24
N ARG A 72 5.38 16.25 -11.35
CA ARG A 72 5.74 15.59 -12.62
C ARG A 72 4.61 14.73 -13.19
N ASN A 73 3.37 14.94 -12.73
CA ASN A 73 2.17 14.21 -13.12
C ASN A 73 2.25 12.68 -12.93
N LYS A 74 3.07 12.20 -11.97
CA LYS A 74 3.15 10.77 -11.64
C LYS A 74 2.14 10.40 -10.57
N THR A 75 1.49 9.24 -10.67
CA THR A 75 0.70 8.69 -9.56
C THR A 75 1.62 8.00 -8.55
N VAL A 76 1.26 8.03 -7.27
CA VAL A 76 2.07 7.46 -6.19
C VAL A 76 1.22 6.62 -5.26
N ALA A 77 1.70 5.41 -4.97
CA ALA A 77 1.15 4.55 -3.93
C ALA A 77 2.14 4.44 -2.77
N VAL A 78 1.66 4.59 -1.55
CA VAL A 78 2.42 4.44 -0.32
C VAL A 78 1.84 3.28 0.49
N VAL A 79 2.69 2.33 0.84
CA VAL A 79 2.35 1.22 1.73
C VAL A 79 3.20 1.36 2.99
N GLY A 80 2.57 1.78 4.08
CA GLY A 80 3.20 1.82 5.40
C GLY A 80 3.13 0.43 6.04
N VAL A 81 4.28 -0.10 6.45
CA VAL A 81 4.37 -1.38 7.18
C VAL A 81 4.85 -1.06 8.59
N ASP A 82 3.94 -1.13 9.55
CA ASP A 82 4.27 -0.95 10.96
C ASP A 82 4.21 -2.30 11.69
N PRO A 83 5.09 -2.52 12.68
CA PRO A 83 4.90 -3.63 13.62
C PRO A 83 3.52 -3.50 14.26
N THR A 84 2.79 -4.61 14.35
CA THR A 84 1.45 -4.65 14.95
C THR A 84 1.47 -3.98 16.33
N SER A 85 0.64 -2.96 16.55
CA SER A 85 0.47 -2.39 17.88
C SER A 85 -0.09 -3.44 18.83
N PRO A 86 0.58 -3.77 19.96
CA PRO A 86 0.09 -4.77 20.91
C PRO A 86 -1.23 -4.34 21.60
N PHE A 87 -1.64 -3.07 21.45
CA PHE A 87 -2.83 -2.53 22.11
C PHE A 87 -4.10 -2.54 21.23
N THR A 88 -3.98 -2.60 19.90
CA THR A 88 -5.15 -2.46 18.99
C THR A 88 -5.18 -3.44 17.82
N GLY A 89 -4.13 -4.25 17.62
CA GLY A 89 -4.06 -5.21 16.51
C GLY A 89 -3.92 -4.58 15.11
N GLY A 90 -3.78 -3.24 15.03
CA GLY A 90 -3.66 -2.48 13.78
C GLY A 90 -2.32 -1.76 13.64
N ALA A 91 -1.99 -1.37 12.39
CA ALA A 91 -0.91 -0.43 12.11
C ALA A 91 -1.34 0.97 12.54
N ILE A 92 -0.49 1.67 13.29
CA ILE A 92 -0.81 2.97 13.87
C ILE A 92 -1.09 3.95 12.75
N LEU A 93 -2.28 4.56 12.78
CA LEU A 93 -2.74 5.69 11.95
C LEU A 93 -1.76 6.89 11.88
N GLY A 94 -0.66 6.86 12.63
CA GLY A 94 0.28 7.95 12.85
C GLY A 94 1.01 8.43 11.59
N ASP A 95 1.21 7.57 10.59
CA ASP A 95 1.78 8.00 9.31
C ASP A 95 0.76 8.73 8.42
N ARG A 96 -0.54 8.48 8.58
CA ARG A 96 -1.59 9.21 7.83
C ARG A 96 -1.73 10.66 8.30
N ILE A 97 -1.57 10.92 9.60
CA ILE A 97 -1.74 12.26 10.21
C ILE A 97 -0.56 13.18 9.87
N ARG A 98 0.63 12.63 9.57
CA ARG A 98 1.84 13.41 9.28
C ARG A 98 2.02 13.82 7.81
N MET A 99 1.21 13.29 6.89
CA MET A 99 1.29 13.57 5.44
C MET A 99 0.03 14.30 4.92
N SER A 100 -0.46 15.28 5.66
CA SER A 100 -1.73 15.97 5.41
C SER A 100 -1.80 16.66 4.04
N LYS A 101 -0.67 17.15 3.51
CA LYS A 101 -0.63 17.89 2.24
C LYS A 101 -0.83 17.00 1.01
N VAL A 102 -0.46 15.72 1.11
CA VAL A 102 -0.57 14.75 0.00
C VAL A 102 -1.75 13.80 0.18
N TYR A 103 -2.34 13.75 1.38
CA TYR A 103 -3.44 12.85 1.70
C TYR A 103 -4.69 13.10 0.84
N LEU A 104 -4.96 14.36 0.50
CA LEU A 104 -6.11 14.76 -0.33
C LEU A 104 -5.81 14.78 -1.84
N ASP A 105 -4.60 14.41 -2.26
CA ASP A 105 -4.25 14.39 -3.69
C ASP A 105 -4.84 13.14 -4.37
N ASP A 106 -5.64 13.36 -5.42
CA ASP A 106 -6.28 12.26 -6.16
C ASP A 106 -5.30 11.31 -6.85
N GLY A 107 -4.08 11.76 -7.15
CA GLY A 107 -3.02 10.92 -7.68
C GLY A 107 -2.21 10.17 -6.61
N VAL A 108 -2.59 10.28 -5.33
CA VAL A 108 -1.94 9.60 -4.20
C VAL A 108 -2.89 8.57 -3.59
N PHE A 109 -2.35 7.37 -3.33
CA PHE A 109 -3.02 6.31 -2.58
C PHE A 109 -2.15 5.89 -1.40
N ILE A 110 -2.69 5.90 -0.18
CA ILE A 110 -1.95 5.55 1.03
C ILE A 110 -2.68 4.41 1.75
N ARG A 111 -1.98 3.33 2.05
CA ARG A 111 -2.45 2.21 2.88
C ARG A 111 -1.46 1.92 3.99
N SER A 112 -1.97 1.59 5.17
CA SER A 112 -1.18 1.12 6.30
C SER A 112 -1.50 -0.36 6.50
N MET A 113 -0.50 -1.20 6.61
CA MET A 113 -0.61 -2.65 6.80
C MET A 113 0.10 -3.05 8.10
N ALA A 114 -0.52 -3.93 8.88
CA ALA A 114 0.11 -4.52 10.07
C ALA A 114 1.00 -5.70 9.66
N SER A 115 2.16 -5.86 10.30
CA SER A 115 3.12 -6.94 9.95
C SER A 115 2.64 -8.36 10.29
N ARG A 116 1.46 -8.53 10.91
CA ARG A 116 0.81 -9.82 11.25
C ARG A 116 1.78 -10.88 11.80
N GLY A 117 2.70 -10.48 12.67
CA GLY A 117 3.64 -11.41 13.32
C GLY A 117 4.85 -11.84 12.48
N SER A 118 5.02 -11.31 11.25
CA SER A 118 6.29 -11.45 10.53
C SER A 118 7.36 -10.59 11.21
N LEU A 119 8.25 -11.23 11.95
CA LEU A 119 9.36 -10.65 12.71
C LEU A 119 10.46 -10.02 11.83
N GLY A 120 10.21 -9.83 10.53
CA GLY A 120 11.26 -9.58 9.56
C GLY A 120 10.92 -8.60 8.46
N GLY A 121 10.13 -7.54 8.70
CA GLY A 121 10.06 -6.32 7.86
C GLY A 121 9.72 -6.47 6.36
N ILE A 122 9.51 -7.69 5.89
CA ILE A 122 9.28 -8.14 4.53
C ILE A 122 8.31 -9.31 4.70
N ALA A 123 7.08 -9.14 4.20
CA ALA A 123 6.07 -10.19 4.26
C ALA A 123 6.59 -11.46 3.58
N GLU A 124 6.29 -12.62 4.18
CA GLU A 124 6.69 -13.96 3.74
C GLU A 124 6.32 -14.27 2.27
N LYS A 125 5.39 -13.50 1.67
CA LYS A 125 5.00 -13.57 0.25
C LYS A 125 5.95 -12.89 -0.75
N THR A 126 7.08 -12.33 -0.32
CA THR A 126 8.04 -11.69 -1.26
C THR A 126 8.84 -12.72 -2.07
N LYS A 127 8.69 -14.02 -1.80
CA LYS A 127 9.34 -15.12 -2.53
C LYS A 127 8.59 -15.63 -3.76
N SER A 128 7.41 -15.12 -4.09
CA SER A 128 6.59 -15.63 -5.20
C SER A 128 6.64 -14.80 -6.48
N VAL A 129 7.58 -13.86 -6.59
CA VAL A 129 7.75 -13.02 -7.79
C VAL A 129 9.23 -12.92 -8.16
N SER A 130 9.75 -14.01 -8.70
CA SER A 130 10.90 -14.04 -9.60
C SER A 130 10.40 -14.39 -10.99
#